data_AF-A0A371MS82-F1
#
_entry.id   AF-A0A371MS82-F1
#
_cell.length_a   1.000
_cell.length_b   1.000
_cell.length_c   1.000
_cell.angle_alpha   90.00
_cell.angle_beta   90.00
_cell.angle_gamma   90.00
#
_symmetry.space_group_name_H-M   'P 1'
#
loop_
_entity.id
_entity.type
_entity.pdbx_description
1 polymer ?
#
loop_
_entity_poly.entity_id
_entity_poly.type
_entity_poly.pdbx_seq_one_letter_code
_entity_poly.pdbx_strand_id
1 'polypeptide(L)'
;NGEAGAFNALYGYAMLANAPNPEAVKKFMDYVLSLEGQRKFLKAYARPIRASEMEMPDEFPPQSRYDKTQFTVDQSALVENQETIIQDITRGAGL
;
A
#
# COMPACT_ATOMS: atom_id res chain seq x y z
N ASN A 1 -16.30 -2.35 20.81
CA ASN A 1 -16.91 -1.39 19.86
C ASN A 1 -15.84 -0.55 19.15
N GLY A 2 -14.95 -1.19 18.38
CA GLY A 2 -14.14 -0.52 17.36
C GLY A 2 -14.48 -1.16 16.01
N GLU A 3 -14.45 -0.43 14.90
CA GLU A 3 -14.65 -1.04 13.57
C GLU A 3 -13.48 -1.98 13.26
N ALA A 4 -13.64 -3.26 13.59
CA ALA A 4 -12.74 -4.33 13.19
C ALA A 4 -12.85 -4.52 11.68
N GLY A 5 -11.75 -4.32 10.93
CA GLY A 5 -11.72 -4.66 9.50
C GLY A 5 -10.95 -3.71 8.57
N ALA A 6 -10.42 -2.59 9.07
CA ALA A 6 -9.67 -1.65 8.23
C ALA A 6 -8.15 -1.97 8.22
N PHE A 7 -7.70 -2.61 7.15
CA PHE A 7 -6.28 -2.92 6.87
C PHE A 7 -5.63 -1.82 6.03
N ASN A 8 -4.42 -1.41 6.40
CA ASN A 8 -3.60 -0.51 5.58
C ASN A 8 -2.60 -1.32 4.75
N ALA A 9 -2.93 -1.54 3.48
CA ALA A 9 -2.06 -2.23 2.53
C ALA A 9 -1.13 -1.24 1.81
N LEU A 10 0.16 -1.28 2.16
CA LEU A 10 1.18 -0.50 1.45
C LEU A 10 1.55 -1.19 0.14
N TYR A 11 1.49 -0.45 -0.96
CA TYR A 11 2.04 -0.84 -2.25
C TYR A 11 3.31 -0.05 -2.53
N GLY A 12 4.35 -0.75 -2.93
CA GLY A 12 5.63 -0.19 -3.32
C GLY A 12 6.07 -0.71 -4.68
N TYR A 13 7.13 -0.12 -5.20
CA TYR A 13 7.81 -0.56 -6.41
C TYR A 13 9.32 -0.47 -6.20
N ALA A 14 10.06 -1.30 -6.92
CA ALA A 14 11.51 -1.35 -6.86
C ALA A 14 12.10 -1.40 -8.27
N MET A 15 13.31 -0.87 -8.43
CA MET A 15 14.10 -1.06 -9.64
C MET A 15 14.72 -2.45 -9.64
N LEU A 16 14.63 -3.17 -10.76
CA LEU A 16 15.35 -4.44 -10.94
C LEU A 16 16.86 -4.21 -10.92
N ALA A 17 17.61 -5.15 -10.33
CA ALA A 17 19.07 -5.05 -10.21
C ALA A 17 19.78 -4.90 -11.57
N ASN A 18 19.22 -5.49 -12.63
CA ASN A 18 19.72 -5.47 -14.00
C ASN A 18 18.82 -4.66 -14.95
N ALA A 19 18.15 -3.62 -14.44
CA ALA A 19 17.30 -2.78 -15.28
C ALA A 19 18.07 -2.28 -16.51
N PRO A 20 17.54 -2.45 -17.74
CA PRO A 20 18.25 -2.09 -18.97
C PRO A 20 18.44 -0.57 -19.13
N ASN A 21 17.67 0.22 -18.38
CA ASN A 21 17.77 1.67 -18.36
C ASN A 21 17.52 2.21 -16.93
N PRO A 22 18.52 2.12 -16.02
CA PRO A 22 18.34 2.47 -14.62
C PRO A 22 18.05 3.97 -14.42
N GLU A 23 18.61 4.83 -15.27
CA GLU A 23 18.38 6.28 -15.17
C GLU A 23 16.94 6.66 -15.55
N ALA A 24 16.34 5.99 -16.55
CA ALA A 24 14.93 6.17 -16.85
C ALA A 24 14.04 5.65 -15.72
N VAL A 25 14.39 4.51 -15.10
CA VAL A 25 13.65 4.00 -13.94
C VAL A 25 13.68 5.03 -12.81
N LYS A 26 14.84 5.55 -12.43
CA LYS A 26 14.94 6.58 -11.37
C LYS A 26 14.08 7.80 -11.66
N LYS A 27 14.12 8.34 -12.89
CA LYS A 27 13.24 9.46 -13.29
C LYS A 27 11.75 9.13 -13.15
N PHE A 28 11.36 7.92 -13.52
CA PHE A 28 9.99 7.45 -13.33
C PHE A 28 9.63 7.32 -11.84
N MET A 29 10.53 6.75 -11.03
CA MET A 29 10.35 6.65 -9.58
C MET A 29 10.17 8.03 -8.94
N ASP A 30 10.99 9.02 -9.34
CA ASP A 30 10.88 10.41 -8.90
C ASP A 30 9.53 11.03 -9.31
N TYR A 31 9.09 10.81 -10.55
CA TYR A 31 7.79 11.28 -11.02
C TYR A 31 6.64 10.69 -10.21
N VAL A 32 6.66 9.37 -9.95
CA VAL A 32 5.61 8.70 -9.17
C VAL A 32 5.52 9.28 -7.75
N LEU A 33 6.65 9.63 -7.12
CA LEU A 33 6.68 10.26 -5.78
C LEU A 33 6.46 11.79 -5.79
N SER A 34 6.47 12.43 -6.96
CA SER A 34 6.12 13.84 -7.09
C SER A 34 4.65 14.07 -6.73
N LEU A 35 4.29 15.30 -6.31
CA LEU A 35 2.88 15.64 -6.06
C LEU A 35 1.99 15.43 -7.30
N GLU A 36 2.55 15.59 -8.50
CA GLU A 36 1.84 15.31 -9.75
C GLU A 36 1.53 13.83 -9.93
N GLY A 37 2.51 12.96 -9.74
CA GLY A 37 2.33 11.51 -9.77
C GLY A 37 1.36 11.06 -8.68
N GLN A 38 1.51 11.58 -7.46
CA GLN A 38 0.63 11.27 -6.32
C GLN A 38 -0.83 11.66 -6.61
N ARG A 39 -1.11 12.76 -7.32
CA ARG A 39 -2.48 13.14 -7.74
C ARG A 39 -3.14 12.10 -8.65
N LYS A 40 -2.37 11.30 -9.39
CA LYS A 40 -2.96 10.23 -10.22
C LYS A 40 -3.58 9.12 -9.37
N PHE A 41 -2.99 8.82 -8.20
CA PHE A 41 -3.55 7.84 -7.26
C PHE A 41 -4.87 8.30 -6.66
N LEU A 42 -5.01 9.59 -6.33
CA LEU A 42 -6.28 10.15 -5.86
C LEU A 42 -7.41 9.91 -6.88
N LYS A 43 -7.13 10.13 -8.17
CA LYS A 43 -8.10 9.88 -9.26
C LYS A 43 -8.47 8.40 -9.40
N ALA A 44 -7.62 7.50 -8.91
CA ALA A 44 -7.85 6.06 -8.89
C ALA A 44 -8.39 5.58 -7.53
N TYR A 45 -8.84 6.48 -6.66
CA TYR A 45 -9.33 6.18 -5.30
C TYR A 45 -8.31 5.52 -4.36
N ALA A 46 -7.01 5.58 -4.71
CA ALA A 46 -5.93 5.14 -3.84
C ALA A 46 -5.41 6.33 -3.01
N ARG A 47 -5.30 6.14 -1.68
CA ARG A 47 -4.74 7.18 -0.79
C ARG A 47 -3.23 7.28 -1.04
N PRO A 48 -2.69 8.42 -1.50
CA PRO A 48 -1.27 8.57 -1.80
C PRO A 48 -0.43 8.57 -0.52
N ILE A 49 0.85 8.17 -0.63
CA ILE A 49 1.77 8.18 0.53
C ILE A 49 2.04 9.61 1.03
N ARG A 50 1.96 10.61 0.13
CA ARG A 50 2.11 12.03 0.43
C ARG A 50 0.78 12.75 0.67
N ALA A 51 -0.29 12.03 1.04
CA ALA A 51 -1.62 12.61 1.23
C ALA A 51 -1.66 13.81 2.20
N SER A 52 -0.77 13.86 3.21
CA SER A 52 -0.68 14.99 4.16
C SER A 52 -0.23 16.30 3.54
N GLU A 53 0.32 16.27 2.31
CA GLU A 53 0.80 17.43 1.57
C GLU A 53 -0.17 17.85 0.46
N MET A 54 -1.38 17.30 0.45
CA MET A 54 -2.33 17.40 -0.65
C MET A 54 -3.73 17.77 -0.14
N GLU A 55 -4.49 18.47 -0.98
CA GLU A 55 -5.94 18.60 -0.77
C GLU A 55 -6.62 17.26 -1.11
N MET A 56 -7.37 16.74 -0.14
CA MET A 56 -8.04 15.45 -0.27
C MET A 56 -9.45 15.67 -0.84
N PRO A 57 -9.86 14.92 -1.89
CA PRO A 57 -11.22 14.96 -2.40
C PRO A 57 -12.24 14.46 -1.37
N ASP A 58 -13.47 14.97 -1.43
CA ASP A 58 -14.56 14.63 -0.50
C ASP A 58 -14.96 13.14 -0.54
N GLU A 59 -14.62 12.43 -1.62
CA GLU A 59 -14.84 10.99 -1.76
C GLU A 59 -13.96 10.17 -0.79
N PHE A 60 -12.87 10.75 -0.28
CA PHE A 60 -12.02 10.09 0.69
C PHE A 60 -12.55 10.28 2.12
N PRO A 61 -12.51 9.24 2.97
CA PRO A 61 -12.76 9.38 4.39
C PRO A 61 -11.93 10.50 5.06
N PRO A 62 -12.44 11.13 6.13
CA PRO A 62 -11.66 12.09 6.89
C PRO A 62 -10.42 11.40 7.50
N GLN A 63 -9.35 12.18 7.73
CA GLN A 63 -8.09 11.68 8.29
C GLN A 63 -8.29 10.86 9.58
N SER A 64 -9.23 11.28 10.44
CA SER A 64 -9.57 10.58 11.69
C SER A 64 -10.10 9.15 11.50
N ARG A 65 -10.54 8.77 10.30
CA ARG A 65 -10.90 7.38 9.97
C ARG A 65 -9.66 6.56 9.64
N TYR A 66 -8.67 7.16 8.98
CA TYR A 66 -7.38 6.51 8.71
C TYR A 66 -6.55 6.32 9.98
N ASP A 67 -6.58 7.28 10.91
CA ASP A 67 -5.88 7.16 12.20
C ASP A 67 -6.41 6.00 13.06
N LYS A 68 -7.64 5.53 12.76
CA LYS A 68 -8.26 4.35 13.39
C LYS A 68 -7.96 3.04 12.65
N THR A 69 -7.26 3.06 11.52
CA THR A 69 -6.85 1.82 10.83
C THR A 69 -6.00 0.98 11.78
N GLN A 70 -6.43 -0.26 11.99
CA GLN A 70 -6.05 -0.99 13.19
C GLN A 70 -4.78 -1.81 13.04
N PHE A 71 -4.31 -2.07 11.82
CA PHE A 71 -3.09 -2.85 11.64
C PHE A 71 -2.38 -2.57 10.30
N THR A 72 -1.06 -2.46 10.41
CA THR A 72 -0.11 -2.75 9.34
C THR A 72 0.40 -4.17 9.55
N VAL A 73 0.65 -4.90 8.48
CA VAL A 73 1.24 -6.25 8.58
C VAL A 73 2.77 -6.12 8.60
N ASP A 74 3.42 -6.84 9.51
CA ASP A 74 4.85 -7.09 9.40
C ASP A 74 5.08 -7.99 8.19
N GLN A 75 5.54 -7.40 7.10
CA GLN A 75 5.73 -8.11 5.84
C GLN A 75 6.84 -9.15 5.92
N SER A 76 7.86 -8.95 6.77
CA SER A 76 8.92 -9.93 6.97
C SER A 76 8.36 -11.16 7.67
N ALA A 77 7.63 -10.96 8.78
CA ALA A 77 6.96 -12.06 9.47
C ALA A 77 5.94 -12.77 8.56
N LEU A 78 5.20 -12.03 7.72
CA LEU A 78 4.25 -12.62 6.77
C LEU A 78 4.95 -13.53 5.77
N VAL A 79 6.06 -13.09 5.18
CA VAL A 79 6.84 -13.87 4.22
C VAL A 79 7.47 -15.10 4.89
N GLU A 80 8.04 -14.95 6.08
CA GLU A 80 8.66 -16.04 6.83
C GLU A 80 7.67 -17.16 7.18
N ASN A 81 6.40 -16.81 7.41
CA ASN A 81 5.35 -17.75 7.82
C ASN A 81 4.37 -18.10 6.70
N GLN A 82 4.61 -17.66 5.47
CA GLN A 82 3.64 -17.72 4.36
C GLN A 82 3.09 -19.14 4.13
N GLU A 83 3.96 -20.14 4.06
CA GLU A 83 3.56 -21.52 3.79
C GLU A 83 2.69 -22.10 4.91
N THR A 84 3.05 -21.88 6.17
CA THR A 84 2.27 -22.35 7.32
C THR A 84 0.90 -21.67 7.37
N ILE A 85 0.85 -20.36 7.12
CA ILE A 85 -0.40 -19.61 7.04
C ILE A 85 -1.31 -20.17 5.93
N ILE A 86 -0.76 -20.43 4.73
CA ILE A 86 -1.52 -21.01 3.62
C ILE A 86 -2.05 -22.40 3.97
N GLN A 87 -1.23 -23.25 4.58
CA GLN A 87 -1.63 -24.60 4.98
C GLN A 87 -2.74 -24.59 6.02
N ASP A 88 -2.63 -23.72 7.02
CA ASP A 88 -3.63 -23.62 8.09
C ASP A 88 -4.96 -23.08 7.56
N ILE A 89 -4.92 -22.09 6.65
CA ILE A 89 -6.13 -21.59 5.97
C ILE A 89 -6.76 -22.68 5.13
N THR A 90 -5.98 -23.39 4.30
CA THR A 90 -6.48 -24.46 3.41
C THR A 90 -7.10 -25.60 4.21
N ARG A 91 -6.40 -26.09 5.25
CA ARG A 91 -6.90 -27.13 6.16
C ARG A 91 -8.16 -26.69 6.90
N GLY A 92 -8.20 -25.44 7.37
CA GLY A 92 -9.35 -24.86 8.07
C GLY A 92 -10.56 -24.62 7.16
N ALA A 93 -10.34 -24.38 5.88
CA ALA A 93 -11.39 -24.19 4.88
C ALA A 93 -11.93 -25.51 4.29
N GLY A 94 -11.30 -26.66 4.61
CA GLY A 94 -11.66 -27.95 4.03
C GLY A 94 -11.41 -28.04 2.52
N LEU A 95 -10.46 -27.24 2.02
CA LEU A 95 -10.04 -27.18 0.62
C LEU A 95 -8.83 -28.10 0.35
#